data_AF-A0A519S0D6-F1
#
_entry.id   AF-A0A519S0D6-F1
#
_cell.length_a   1.000
_cell.length_b   1.000
_cell.length_c   1.000
_cell.angle_alpha   90.00
_cell.angle_beta   90.00
_cell.angle_gamma   90.00
#
_symmetry.space_group_name_H-M   'P 1'
#
loop_
_entity.id
_entity.type
_entity.pdbx_description
1 polymer ?
#
loop_
_entity_poly.entity_id
_entity_poly.type
_entity_poly.pdbx_seq_one_letter_code
_entity_poly.pdbx_strand_id
1 'polypeptide(L)'
;MQLSILSFQEDHPFILTDLRFFIAEAAHYIMALNFQQEFELLYIDLNPKPQNKRGIVGLKLIRDAKKTMHPKIYDHLALINISSVCAATINAHGKDKVNHDKTNYPTHAELMVIDGCMEDYESFKKHLLPVSRQFLIRSLLIEWNTILMAFDFFLMDGVWEAVSFVAEMLAKHKNEGNVSHTQLLEQLCNRDFYPMLCASMENFLHQRYPLSKETLRLDF
;
A
#
# COMPACT_ATOMS: atom_id res chain seq x y z
N MET A 1 40.51 -44.22 16.33
CA MET A 1 39.34 -44.19 15.42
C MET A 1 38.61 -42.89 15.70
N GLN A 2 38.73 -41.91 14.81
CA GLN A 2 38.00 -40.64 14.87
C GLN A 2 36.54 -40.87 14.48
N LEU A 3 35.60 -40.44 15.31
CA LEU A 3 34.18 -40.33 14.95
C LEU A 3 33.95 -38.90 14.43
N SER A 4 33.82 -38.78 13.11
CA SER A 4 33.29 -37.60 12.45
C SER A 4 31.79 -37.56 12.68
N ILE A 5 31.29 -36.56 13.42
CA ILE A 5 29.86 -36.23 13.44
C ILE A 5 29.66 -35.23 12.32
N LEU A 6 29.13 -35.73 11.19
CA LEU A 6 28.47 -34.90 10.19
C LEU A 6 27.25 -34.27 10.87
N SER A 7 27.37 -33.01 11.29
CA SER A 7 26.20 -32.19 11.56
C SER A 7 25.53 -31.91 10.22
N PHE A 8 24.46 -32.65 9.92
CA PHE A 8 23.47 -32.15 8.99
C PHE A 8 22.97 -30.84 9.57
N GLN A 9 23.27 -29.72 8.91
CA GLN A 9 22.47 -28.52 9.09
C GLN A 9 21.06 -28.94 8.69
N GLU A 10 20.21 -29.15 9.68
CA GLU A 10 18.77 -29.14 9.47
C GLU A 10 18.49 -27.84 8.75
N ASP A 11 18.02 -27.94 7.50
CA ASP A 11 17.36 -26.83 6.83
C ASP A 11 16.25 -26.40 7.76
N HIS A 12 16.52 -25.35 8.54
CA HIS A 12 15.48 -24.69 9.31
C HIS A 12 14.36 -24.39 8.31
N PRO A 13 13.15 -24.92 8.51
CA PRO A 13 12.05 -24.63 7.62
C PRO A 13 11.97 -23.12 7.55
N PHE A 14 12.06 -22.58 6.34
CA PHE A 14 11.89 -21.16 6.06
C PHE A 14 10.60 -20.76 6.74
N ILE A 15 10.71 -20.17 7.93
CA ILE A 15 9.55 -19.66 8.65
C ILE A 15 9.02 -18.62 7.67
N LEU A 16 7.81 -18.87 7.14
CA LEU A 16 6.97 -17.88 6.48
C LEU A 16 6.78 -16.75 7.50
N THR A 17 7.80 -15.91 7.64
CA THR A 17 7.72 -14.59 8.22
C THR A 17 6.73 -13.86 7.36
N ASP A 18 5.54 -13.79 7.91
CA ASP A 18 4.35 -13.09 7.49
C ASP A 18 4.53 -12.14 6.28
N LEU A 19 4.40 -12.67 5.06
CA LEU A 19 4.43 -11.90 3.82
C LEU A 19 3.45 -10.73 3.83
N ARG A 20 2.42 -10.77 4.71
CA ARG A 20 1.44 -9.69 4.86
C ARG A 20 2.09 -8.34 5.13
N PHE A 21 3.17 -8.28 5.93
CA PHE A 21 3.84 -7.01 6.20
C PHE A 21 4.60 -6.49 4.96
N PHE A 22 5.24 -7.38 4.21
CA PHE A 22 5.90 -6.99 2.96
C PHE A 22 4.90 -6.59 1.88
N ILE A 23 3.74 -7.25 1.81
CA ILE A 23 2.64 -6.90 0.91
C ILE A 23 2.06 -5.53 1.27
N ALA A 24 1.83 -5.25 2.56
CA ALA A 24 1.35 -3.95 3.01
C ALA A 24 2.32 -2.83 2.62
N GLU A 25 3.62 -2.99 2.89
CA GLU A 25 4.60 -1.96 2.54
C GLU A 25 4.84 -1.85 1.02
N ALA A 26 4.75 -2.96 0.28
CA ALA A 26 4.75 -2.94 -1.17
C ALA A 26 3.56 -2.14 -1.72
N ALA A 27 2.37 -2.32 -1.15
CA ALA A 27 1.18 -1.57 -1.54
C ALA A 27 1.30 -0.07 -1.22
N HIS A 28 1.83 0.29 -0.04
CA HIS A 28 2.18 1.67 0.29
C HIS A 28 3.11 2.28 -0.77
N TYR A 29 4.18 1.56 -1.13
CA TYR A 29 5.16 2.02 -2.11
C TYR A 29 4.55 2.20 -3.50
N ILE A 30 3.84 1.19 -4.02
CA ILE A 30 3.21 1.24 -5.34
C ILE A 30 2.17 2.35 -5.42
N MET A 31 1.36 2.57 -4.38
CA MET A 31 0.45 3.71 -4.31
C MET A 31 1.23 5.03 -4.30
N ALA A 32 2.30 5.14 -3.51
CA ALA A 32 3.09 6.36 -3.38
C ALA A 32 3.82 6.76 -4.67
N LEU A 33 4.11 5.83 -5.58
CA LEU A 33 4.66 6.13 -6.91
C LEU A 33 3.77 7.11 -7.71
N ASN A 34 2.46 7.11 -7.48
CA ASN A 34 1.54 8.05 -8.14
C ASN A 34 1.77 9.51 -7.73
N PHE A 35 2.49 9.77 -6.62
CA PHE A 35 2.55 11.07 -5.97
C PHE A 35 3.97 11.65 -5.88
N GLN A 36 4.88 11.22 -6.77
CA GLN A 36 6.29 11.63 -6.76
C GLN A 36 6.53 13.12 -7.01
N GLN A 37 5.57 13.85 -7.58
CA GLN A 37 5.64 15.31 -7.68
C GLN A 37 5.55 15.99 -6.29
N GLU A 38 4.89 15.30 -5.35
CA GLU A 38 4.52 15.81 -4.03
C GLU A 38 5.41 15.23 -2.92
N PHE A 39 5.83 13.97 -3.05
CA PHE A 39 6.65 13.26 -2.07
C PHE A 39 7.92 12.71 -2.72
N GLU A 40 9.05 12.94 -2.06
CA GLU A 40 10.30 12.25 -2.36
C GLU A 40 10.30 10.90 -1.62
N LEU A 41 10.38 9.81 -2.38
CA LEU A 41 10.44 8.45 -1.84
C LEU A 41 11.90 8.09 -1.57
N LEU A 42 12.20 7.66 -0.33
CA LEU A 42 13.59 7.42 0.10
C LEU A 42 13.93 5.92 0.09
N TYR A 43 13.27 5.15 0.94
CA TYR A 43 13.52 3.73 1.12
C TYR A 43 12.35 3.07 1.87
N ILE A 44 12.31 1.74 1.88
CA ILE A 44 11.47 0.95 2.79
C ILE A 44 12.36 0.41 3.89
N ASP A 45 12.04 0.76 5.14
CA ASP A 45 12.75 0.28 6.32
C ASP A 45 12.21 -1.10 6.72
N LEU A 46 13.09 -2.10 6.67
CA LEU A 46 12.77 -3.50 6.94
C LEU A 46 12.99 -3.89 8.40
N ASN A 47 13.48 -2.96 9.23
CA ASN A 47 13.62 -3.22 10.64
C ASN A 47 12.24 -3.41 11.30
N PRO A 48 12.13 -4.32 12.28
CA PRO A 48 10.89 -4.50 13.03
C PRO A 48 10.52 -3.20 13.77
N LYS A 49 9.22 -2.93 13.88
CA LYS A 49 8.74 -1.77 14.64
C LYS A 49 9.19 -1.87 16.11
N PRO A 50 9.54 -0.74 16.76
CA PRO A 50 9.93 -0.74 18.17
C PRO A 50 8.75 -1.09 19.09
N GLN A 51 9.05 -1.52 20.32
CA GLN A 51 8.10 -1.61 21.46
C GLN A 51 6.90 -2.55 21.25
N ASN A 52 7.14 -3.84 20.99
CA ASN A 52 6.11 -4.89 20.85
C ASN A 52 5.05 -4.66 19.75
N LYS A 53 5.27 -3.69 18.85
CA LYS A 53 4.42 -3.52 17.67
C LYS A 53 4.77 -4.58 16.63
N ARG A 54 3.76 -5.19 16.02
CA ARG A 54 3.93 -6.14 14.92
C ARG A 54 4.22 -5.38 13.62
N GLY A 55 5.04 -5.98 12.75
CA GLY A 55 5.38 -5.44 11.42
C GLY A 55 6.73 -4.75 11.37
N ILE A 56 7.00 -4.13 10.21
CA ILE A 56 8.25 -3.41 9.92
C ILE A 56 8.02 -1.89 9.94
N VAL A 57 9.10 -1.11 10.05
CA VAL A 57 9.03 0.35 10.12
C VAL A 57 8.43 0.95 8.84
N GLY A 58 8.68 0.33 7.69
CA GLY A 58 7.94 0.57 6.46
C GLY A 58 8.44 1.75 5.63
N LEU A 59 7.59 2.19 4.70
CA LEU A 59 7.92 3.21 3.71
C LEU A 59 8.35 4.54 4.36
N LYS A 60 9.52 5.04 3.94
CA LYS A 60 10.00 6.40 4.23
C LYS A 60 9.85 7.28 3.00
N LEU A 61 9.06 8.32 3.17
CA LEU A 61 8.90 9.40 2.21
C LEU A 61 9.00 10.74 2.92
N ILE A 62 9.44 11.76 2.21
CA ILE A 62 9.52 13.13 2.71
C ILE A 62 8.77 14.07 1.77
N ARG A 63 8.33 15.19 2.33
CA ARG A 63 7.73 16.27 1.58
C ARG A 63 8.45 17.55 1.93
N ASP A 64 8.60 18.43 0.95
CA ASP A 64 9.08 19.79 1.22
C ASP A 64 8.15 20.51 2.21
N ALA A 65 8.66 20.75 3.42
CA ALA A 65 7.93 21.40 4.50
C ALA A 65 7.51 22.84 4.17
N LYS A 66 8.14 23.48 3.17
CA LYS A 66 7.80 24.84 2.74
C LYS A 66 6.50 24.90 1.93
N LYS A 67 6.11 23.79 1.29
CA LYS A 67 4.86 23.74 0.50
C LYS A 67 3.65 23.73 1.46
N THR A 68 2.61 24.52 1.18
CA THR A 68 1.36 24.52 1.97
C THR A 68 0.61 23.19 1.88
N MET A 69 0.03 22.72 2.99
CA MET A 69 -0.80 21.52 3.01
C MET A 69 -2.16 21.77 2.34
N HIS A 70 -2.27 21.36 1.07
CA HIS A 70 -3.53 21.40 0.33
C HIS A 70 -4.37 20.13 0.59
N PRO A 71 -5.71 20.17 0.56
CA PRO A 71 -6.57 18.98 0.68
C PRO A 71 -6.16 17.80 -0.20
N LYS A 72 -5.67 18.06 -1.41
CA LYS A 72 -5.07 17.05 -2.33
C LYS A 72 -3.96 16.22 -1.67
N ILE A 73 -3.12 16.84 -0.85
CA ILE A 73 -1.98 16.18 -0.19
C ILE A 73 -2.45 15.24 0.91
N TYR A 74 -3.47 15.68 1.65
CA TYR A 74 -4.13 14.83 2.63
C TYR A 74 -4.81 13.63 1.96
N ASP A 75 -5.40 13.82 0.78
CA ASP A 75 -5.94 12.73 -0.02
C ASP A 75 -4.87 11.73 -0.47
N HIS A 76 -3.72 12.20 -0.96
CA HIS A 76 -2.59 11.31 -1.28
C HIS A 76 -2.15 10.47 -0.07
N LEU A 77 -2.00 11.10 1.10
CA LEU A 77 -1.61 10.40 2.33
C LEU A 77 -2.69 9.42 2.79
N ALA A 78 -3.97 9.74 2.59
CA ALA A 78 -5.08 8.84 2.87
C ALA A 78 -5.03 7.60 1.95
N LEU A 79 -4.81 7.81 0.65
CA LEU A 79 -4.66 6.74 -0.34
C LEU A 79 -3.46 5.83 -0.04
N ILE A 80 -2.31 6.41 0.34
CA ILE A 80 -1.14 5.62 0.79
C ILE A 80 -1.54 4.78 2.01
N ASN A 81 -2.06 5.38 3.07
CA ASN A 81 -2.35 4.65 4.31
C ASN A 81 -3.40 3.56 4.14
N ILE A 82 -4.45 3.77 3.34
CA ILE A 82 -5.49 2.74 3.17
C ILE A 82 -5.01 1.54 2.35
N SER A 83 -3.88 1.69 1.64
CA SER A 83 -3.35 0.66 0.76
C SER A 83 -2.98 -0.63 1.50
N SER A 84 -2.55 -0.57 2.77
CA SER A 84 -2.28 -1.80 3.53
C SER A 84 -3.54 -2.64 3.78
N VAL A 85 -4.66 -2.00 4.11
CA VAL A 85 -5.97 -2.69 4.26
C VAL A 85 -6.44 -3.27 2.94
N CYS A 86 -6.36 -2.52 1.85
CA CYS A 86 -6.74 -3.01 0.52
C CYS A 86 -5.88 -4.22 0.10
N ALA A 87 -4.57 -4.14 0.29
CA ALA A 87 -3.66 -5.22 -0.07
C ALA A 87 -3.80 -6.45 0.83
N ALA A 88 -4.00 -6.27 2.15
CA ALA A 88 -4.30 -7.37 3.06
C ALA A 88 -5.60 -8.09 2.66
N THR A 89 -6.62 -7.33 2.26
CA THR A 89 -7.91 -7.85 1.80
C THR A 89 -7.77 -8.63 0.49
N ILE A 90 -7.09 -8.09 -0.51
CA ILE A 90 -6.82 -8.79 -1.78
C ILE A 90 -5.98 -10.05 -1.54
N ASN A 91 -4.96 -9.99 -0.69
CA ASN A 91 -4.13 -11.14 -0.37
C ASN A 91 -4.91 -12.26 0.35
N ALA A 92 -5.87 -11.91 1.21
CA ALA A 92 -6.67 -12.88 1.96
C ALA A 92 -7.80 -13.50 1.12
N HIS A 93 -8.37 -12.76 0.18
CA HIS A 93 -9.59 -13.16 -0.52
C HIS A 93 -9.43 -13.38 -2.02
N GLY A 94 -8.33 -12.92 -2.61
CA GLY A 94 -8.06 -12.95 -4.04
C GLY A 94 -8.69 -11.78 -4.81
N LYS A 95 -8.07 -11.40 -5.93
CA LYS A 95 -8.49 -10.27 -6.79
C LYS A 95 -9.94 -10.42 -7.25
N ASP A 96 -10.32 -11.60 -7.74
CA ASP A 96 -11.64 -11.82 -8.36
C ASP A 96 -12.78 -11.61 -7.37
N LYS A 97 -12.64 -12.17 -6.16
CA LYS A 97 -13.63 -12.01 -5.10
C LYS A 97 -13.74 -10.56 -4.66
N VAL A 98 -12.60 -9.88 -4.43
CA VAL A 98 -12.60 -8.47 -4.05
C VAL A 98 -13.21 -7.61 -5.16
N ASN A 99 -12.92 -7.87 -6.43
CA ASN A 99 -13.49 -7.12 -7.54
C ASN A 99 -15.02 -7.25 -7.60
N HIS A 100 -15.55 -8.44 -7.30
CA HIS A 100 -17.00 -8.68 -7.24
C HIS A 100 -17.64 -8.01 -6.01
N ASP A 101 -16.98 -8.08 -4.86
CA ASP A 101 -17.59 -7.73 -3.57
C ASP A 101 -17.30 -6.29 -3.12
N LYS A 102 -16.34 -5.57 -3.70
CA LYS A 102 -15.89 -4.26 -3.20
C LYS A 102 -17.00 -3.21 -3.12
N THR A 103 -18.00 -3.27 -3.97
CA THR A 103 -19.15 -2.34 -3.96
C THR A 103 -20.10 -2.59 -2.80
N ASN A 104 -20.02 -3.75 -2.15
CA ASN A 104 -20.82 -4.09 -0.97
C ASN A 104 -20.24 -3.51 0.34
N TYR A 105 -19.04 -2.90 0.29
CA TYR A 105 -18.52 -2.10 1.38
C TYR A 105 -19.26 -0.75 1.48
N PRO A 106 -19.54 -0.24 2.69
CA PRO A 106 -19.13 -0.78 4.00
C PRO A 106 -20.14 -1.73 4.64
N THR A 107 -21.26 -1.99 3.97
CA THR A 107 -22.38 -2.75 4.54
C THR A 107 -21.91 -4.13 5.01
N HIS A 108 -20.85 -4.65 4.38
CA HIS A 108 -20.13 -5.87 4.76
C HIS A 108 -18.67 -5.56 5.15
N ALA A 109 -18.47 -4.65 6.12
CA ALA A 109 -17.14 -4.23 6.57
C ALA A 109 -16.26 -5.38 7.08
N GLU A 110 -16.87 -6.50 7.51
CA GLU A 110 -16.19 -7.74 7.88
C GLU A 110 -15.37 -8.38 6.75
N LEU A 111 -15.64 -8.02 5.50
CA LEU A 111 -14.84 -8.50 4.37
C LEU A 111 -13.49 -7.73 4.26
N MET A 112 -13.31 -6.59 4.94
CA MET A 112 -12.03 -5.88 4.98
C MET A 112 -11.10 -6.47 6.05
N VAL A 113 -9.87 -6.78 5.64
CA VAL A 113 -8.84 -7.27 6.57
C VAL A 113 -8.10 -6.09 7.18
N ILE A 114 -8.50 -5.71 8.40
CA ILE A 114 -7.91 -4.60 9.17
C ILE A 114 -6.84 -5.10 10.15
N ASP A 115 -6.87 -6.38 10.50
CA ASP A 115 -5.92 -7.00 11.42
C ASP A 115 -4.47 -6.84 10.91
N GLY A 116 -3.64 -6.15 11.68
CA GLY A 116 -2.26 -5.81 11.29
C GLY A 116 -2.10 -4.46 10.57
N CYS A 117 -3.20 -3.81 10.18
CA CYS A 117 -3.22 -2.55 9.43
C CYS A 117 -3.94 -1.39 10.17
N MET A 118 -4.32 -1.60 11.44
CA MET A 118 -5.13 -0.64 12.21
C MET A 118 -4.47 0.76 12.35
N GLU A 119 -3.14 0.83 12.50
CA GLU A 119 -2.44 2.12 12.60
C GLU A 119 -2.59 2.94 11.32
N ASP A 120 -2.51 2.27 10.17
CA ASP A 120 -2.68 2.92 8.87
C ASP A 120 -4.14 3.30 8.64
N TYR A 121 -5.09 2.43 9.01
CA TYR A 121 -6.52 2.73 8.93
C TYR A 121 -6.93 3.95 9.75
N GLU A 122 -6.40 4.09 10.97
CA GLU A 122 -6.64 5.27 11.81
C GLU A 122 -5.96 6.53 11.25
N SER A 123 -4.77 6.38 10.65
CA SER A 123 -4.08 7.49 10.00
C SER A 123 -4.80 7.95 8.73
N PHE A 124 -5.35 7.01 7.96
CA PHE A 124 -6.23 7.24 6.82
C PHE A 124 -7.43 8.11 7.21
N LYS A 125 -8.18 7.73 8.25
CA LYS A 125 -9.34 8.52 8.72
C LYS A 125 -8.94 9.95 9.10
N LYS A 126 -7.82 10.12 9.81
CA LYS A 126 -7.29 11.44 10.19
C LYS A 126 -6.96 12.29 8.97
N HIS A 127 -6.34 11.70 7.95
CA HIS A 127 -6.01 12.40 6.71
C HIS A 127 -7.24 12.75 5.87
N LEU A 128 -8.37 12.05 6.01
CA LEU A 128 -9.58 12.45 5.27
C LEU A 128 -10.34 13.63 5.88
N LEU A 129 -10.11 13.97 7.16
CA LEU A 129 -10.83 15.07 7.81
C LEU A 129 -10.66 16.43 7.08
N PRO A 130 -9.45 16.86 6.67
CA PRO A 130 -9.29 18.10 5.90
C PRO A 130 -9.98 18.06 4.53
N VAL A 131 -10.00 16.89 3.86
CA VAL A 131 -10.67 16.71 2.57
C VAL A 131 -12.18 16.88 2.75
N SER A 132 -12.75 16.18 3.74
CA SER A 132 -14.17 16.27 4.11
C SER A 132 -14.62 17.68 4.44
N ARG A 133 -13.81 18.44 5.18
CA ARG A 133 -14.10 19.83 5.53
C ARG A 133 -14.03 20.75 4.32
N GLN A 134 -13.05 20.59 3.43
CA GLN A 134 -12.91 21.42 2.24
C GLN A 134 -14.12 21.30 1.31
N PHE A 135 -14.56 20.08 1.04
CA PHE A 135 -15.62 19.83 0.05
C PHE A 135 -17.03 19.77 0.66
N LEU A 136 -17.14 19.91 1.99
CA LEU A 136 -18.39 19.83 2.75
C LEU A 136 -19.16 18.52 2.45
N ILE A 137 -18.43 17.40 2.42
CA ILE A 137 -18.97 16.05 2.25
C ILE A 137 -18.80 15.30 3.57
N ARG A 138 -19.79 14.49 3.96
CA ARG A 138 -19.72 13.65 5.16
C ARG A 138 -18.48 12.73 5.08
N SER A 139 -17.70 12.67 6.16
CA SER A 139 -16.42 11.94 6.18
C SER A 139 -16.56 10.48 5.76
N LEU A 140 -17.63 9.80 6.22
CA LEU A 140 -17.96 8.43 5.83
C LEU A 140 -18.08 8.22 4.31
N LEU A 141 -18.63 9.18 3.57
CA LEU A 141 -18.78 9.06 2.12
C LEU A 141 -17.44 9.18 1.40
N ILE A 142 -16.58 10.08 1.87
CA ILE A 142 -15.22 10.21 1.35
C ILE A 142 -14.38 8.98 1.73
N GLU A 143 -14.54 8.46 2.95
CA GLU A 143 -13.85 7.23 3.38
C GLU A 143 -14.14 6.09 2.39
N TRP A 144 -15.40 5.83 2.05
CA TRP A 144 -15.74 4.79 1.10
C TRP A 144 -15.32 5.08 -0.32
N ASN A 145 -15.47 6.31 -0.78
CA ASN A 145 -15.00 6.70 -2.10
C ASN A 145 -13.49 6.47 -2.24
N THR A 146 -12.70 6.85 -1.23
CA THR A 146 -11.25 6.65 -1.22
C THR A 146 -10.87 5.18 -1.13
N ILE A 147 -11.59 4.36 -0.34
CA ILE A 147 -11.37 2.91 -0.26
C ILE A 147 -11.66 2.23 -1.59
N LEU A 148 -12.80 2.55 -2.22
CA LEU A 148 -13.14 2.03 -3.54
C LEU A 148 -12.09 2.42 -4.57
N MET A 149 -11.61 3.67 -4.52
CA MET A 149 -10.57 4.12 -5.43
C MET A 149 -9.23 3.40 -5.24
N ALA A 150 -8.86 3.11 -4.00
CA ALA A 150 -7.68 2.29 -3.73
C ALA A 150 -7.87 0.85 -4.24
N PHE A 151 -9.03 0.22 -4.01
CA PHE A 151 -9.31 -1.11 -4.56
C PHE A 151 -9.28 -1.13 -6.09
N ASP A 152 -9.93 -0.17 -6.74
CA ASP A 152 -9.95 -0.04 -8.19
C ASP A 152 -8.53 0.02 -8.75
N PHE A 153 -7.67 0.84 -8.15
CA PHE A 153 -6.26 0.92 -8.53
C PHE A 153 -5.53 -0.43 -8.40
N PHE A 154 -5.63 -1.10 -7.25
CA PHE A 154 -4.95 -2.39 -7.05
C PHE A 154 -5.49 -3.53 -7.92
N LEU A 155 -6.69 -3.36 -8.48
CA LEU A 155 -7.30 -4.33 -9.39
C LEU A 155 -7.00 -4.04 -10.87
N MET A 156 -6.41 -2.88 -11.22
CA MET A 156 -5.97 -2.59 -12.58
C MET A 156 -4.79 -3.50 -12.99
N ASP A 157 -4.62 -3.68 -14.30
CA ASP A 157 -3.57 -4.51 -14.87
C ASP A 157 -2.18 -3.98 -14.50
N GLY A 158 -1.28 -4.90 -14.14
CA GLY A 158 0.11 -4.63 -13.78
C GLY A 158 0.31 -4.11 -12.35
N VAL A 159 -0.74 -3.66 -11.66
CA VAL A 159 -0.61 -3.08 -10.31
C VAL A 159 -0.39 -4.16 -9.26
N TRP A 160 -1.22 -5.20 -9.25
CA TRP A 160 -1.07 -6.28 -8.26
C TRP A 160 0.21 -7.11 -8.50
N GLU A 161 0.59 -7.28 -9.76
CA GLU A 161 1.84 -7.90 -10.17
C GLU A 161 3.04 -7.11 -9.62
N ALA A 162 3.00 -5.78 -9.70
CA ALA A 162 4.01 -4.91 -9.12
C ALA A 162 4.06 -5.00 -7.58
N VAL A 163 2.90 -5.01 -6.91
CA VAL A 163 2.83 -5.20 -5.44
C VAL A 163 3.44 -6.54 -5.03
N SER A 164 3.07 -7.62 -5.70
CA SER A 164 3.58 -8.97 -5.41
C SER A 164 5.09 -9.05 -5.62
N PHE A 165 5.56 -8.50 -6.75
CA PHE A 165 6.98 -8.44 -7.07
C PHE A 165 7.80 -7.65 -6.04
N VAL A 166 7.32 -6.47 -5.65
CA VAL A 166 8.00 -5.64 -4.62
C VAL A 166 7.99 -6.38 -3.29
N ALA A 167 6.88 -6.99 -2.88
CA ALA A 167 6.79 -7.74 -1.63
C ALA A 167 7.81 -8.90 -1.57
N GLU A 168 7.94 -9.66 -2.66
CA GLU A 168 8.97 -10.71 -2.77
C GLU A 168 10.39 -10.15 -2.69
N MET A 169 10.63 -9.00 -3.32
CA MET A 169 11.93 -8.35 -3.26
C MET A 169 12.26 -7.89 -1.85
N LEU A 170 11.31 -7.28 -1.12
CA LEU A 170 11.51 -6.90 0.29
C LEU A 170 11.78 -8.13 1.16
N ALA A 171 11.05 -9.23 0.94
CA ALA A 171 11.28 -10.47 1.67
C ALA A 171 12.68 -11.05 1.43
N LYS A 172 13.21 -10.95 0.20
CA LYS A 172 14.59 -11.38 -0.15
C LYS A 172 15.66 -10.53 0.55
N HIS A 173 15.40 -9.23 0.72
CA HIS A 173 16.34 -8.28 1.33
C HIS A 173 16.06 -8.06 2.83
N LYS A 174 15.26 -8.91 3.49
CA LYS A 174 14.81 -8.72 4.90
C LYS A 174 15.93 -8.52 5.92
N ASN A 175 17.15 -8.98 5.62
CA ASN A 175 18.31 -8.89 6.49
C ASN A 175 19.20 -7.65 6.20
N GLU A 176 18.86 -6.85 5.20
CA GLU A 176 19.67 -5.70 4.76
C GLU A 176 19.28 -4.38 5.46
N GLY A 177 18.24 -4.42 6.29
CA GLY A 177 17.77 -3.28 7.08
C GLY A 177 16.91 -2.29 6.29
N ASN A 178 17.23 -1.98 5.03
CA ASN A 178 16.39 -1.19 4.15
C ASN A 178 16.58 -1.54 2.67
N VAL A 179 15.62 -1.15 1.83
CA VAL A 179 15.73 -1.17 0.37
C VAL A 179 15.41 0.20 -0.18
N SER A 180 16.32 0.78 -0.96
CA SER A 180 16.17 2.15 -1.48
C SER A 180 15.10 2.27 -2.57
N HIS A 181 14.50 3.46 -2.69
CA HIS A 181 13.56 3.76 -3.78
C HIS A 181 14.18 3.54 -5.16
N THR A 182 15.43 3.95 -5.37
CA THR A 182 16.15 3.77 -6.63
C THR A 182 16.29 2.30 -7.00
N GLN A 183 16.69 1.45 -6.04
CA GLN A 183 16.80 0.01 -6.25
C GLN A 183 15.44 -0.63 -6.56
N LEU A 184 14.38 -0.23 -5.85
CA LEU A 184 13.02 -0.71 -6.10
C LEU A 184 12.55 -0.33 -7.51
N LEU A 185 12.76 0.92 -7.91
CA LEU A 185 12.31 1.44 -9.19
C LEU A 185 13.07 0.82 -10.36
N GLU A 186 14.40 0.71 -10.27
CA GLU A 186 15.23 0.08 -11.30
C GLU A 186 14.79 -1.37 -11.56
N GLN A 187 14.50 -2.12 -10.51
CA GLN A 187 14.02 -3.50 -10.62
C GLN A 187 12.61 -3.60 -11.19
N LEU A 188 11.73 -2.65 -10.87
CA LEU A 188 10.38 -2.57 -11.44
C LEU A 188 10.41 -2.26 -12.94
N CYS A 189 11.23 -1.29 -13.36
CA CYS A 189 11.36 -0.86 -14.75
C CYS A 189 11.74 -2.00 -15.71
N ASN A 190 12.42 -3.03 -15.20
CA ASN A 190 12.88 -4.18 -15.96
C ASN A 190 11.84 -5.32 -16.06
N ARG A 191 10.60 -5.11 -15.62
CA ARG A 191 9.54 -6.12 -15.64
C ARG A 191 8.59 -5.92 -16.80
N ASP A 192 8.12 -7.04 -17.37
CA ASP A 192 7.21 -7.03 -18.52
C ASP A 192 5.85 -6.36 -18.22
N PHE A 193 5.43 -6.35 -16.95
CA PHE A 193 4.20 -5.65 -16.52
C PHE A 193 4.40 -4.14 -16.28
N TYR A 194 5.63 -3.62 -16.33
CA TYR A 194 5.91 -2.21 -16.02
C TYR A 194 5.17 -1.22 -16.93
N PRO A 195 5.07 -1.43 -18.26
CA PRO A 195 4.26 -0.56 -19.11
C PRO A 195 2.78 -0.51 -18.70
N MET A 196 2.21 -1.64 -18.26
CA MET A 196 0.84 -1.71 -17.76
C MET A 196 0.69 -0.95 -16.44
N LEU A 197 1.65 -1.10 -15.52
CA LEU A 197 1.70 -0.32 -14.28
C LEU A 197 1.70 1.19 -14.57
N CYS A 198 2.54 1.66 -15.49
CA CYS A 198 2.58 3.08 -15.86
C CYS A 198 1.23 3.58 -16.40
N ALA A 199 0.61 2.82 -17.30
CA ALA A 199 -0.71 3.16 -17.84
C ALA A 199 -1.80 3.18 -16.76
N SER A 200 -1.77 2.23 -15.83
CA SER A 200 -2.70 2.16 -14.69
C SER A 200 -2.51 3.33 -13.72
N MET A 201 -1.27 3.73 -13.45
CA MET A 201 -0.96 4.92 -12.63
C MET A 201 -1.48 6.21 -13.29
N GLU A 202 -1.29 6.37 -14.60
CA GLU A 202 -1.82 7.50 -15.34
C GLU A 202 -3.35 7.52 -15.31
N ASN A 203 -4.00 6.39 -15.59
CA ASN A 203 -5.45 6.26 -15.54
C ASN A 203 -6.02 6.59 -14.16
N PHE A 204 -5.40 6.06 -13.09
CA PHE A 204 -5.79 6.33 -11.71
C PHE A 204 -5.76 7.83 -11.38
N LEU A 205 -4.68 8.52 -11.75
CA LEU A 205 -4.56 9.97 -11.51
C LEU A 205 -5.62 10.77 -12.26
N HIS A 206 -5.95 10.39 -13.50
CA HIS A 206 -7.01 11.03 -14.29
C HIS A 206 -8.41 10.79 -13.72
N GLN A 207 -8.67 9.61 -13.15
CA GLN A 207 -9.95 9.30 -12.51
C GLN A 207 -10.13 10.06 -11.19
N ARG A 208 -9.05 10.22 -10.42
CA ARG A 208 -9.10 10.85 -9.09
C ARG A 208 -9.02 12.37 -9.12
N TYR A 209 -8.22 12.94 -10.02
CA TYR A 209 -7.86 14.37 -9.99
C TYR A 209 -8.32 15.13 -11.24
N PRO A 210 -8.66 16.42 -11.11
CA PRO A 210 -8.65 17.24 -9.89
C PRO A 210 -9.71 16.80 -8.87
N LEU A 211 -9.43 17.01 -7.58
CA LEU A 211 -10.43 16.77 -6.55
C LEU A 211 -11.58 17.76 -6.71
N SER A 212 -12.79 17.24 -6.81
CA SER A 212 -14.01 18.01 -6.84
C SER A 212 -15.06 17.36 -5.96
N LYS A 213 -16.18 18.05 -5.73
CA LYS A 213 -17.27 17.49 -4.94
C LYS A 213 -17.88 16.28 -5.65
N GLU A 214 -17.90 16.32 -6.98
CA GLU A 214 -18.43 15.29 -7.87
C GLU A 214 -17.54 14.05 -7.85
N THR A 215 -16.21 14.21 -7.98
CA THR A 215 -15.28 13.07 -7.98
C THR A 215 -15.16 12.38 -6.61
N LEU A 216 -15.49 13.10 -5.52
CA LEU A 216 -15.47 12.60 -4.15
C LEU A 216 -16.82 12.05 -3.65
N ARG A 217 -17.89 12.19 -4.45
CA ARG A 217 -19.21 11.67 -4.09
C ARG A 217 -19.37 10.22 -4.54
N LEU A 218 -20.09 9.46 -3.74
CA LEU A 218 -20.68 8.20 -4.15
C LEU A 218 -22.15 8.46 -4.42
N ASP A 219 -22.59 8.17 -5.62
CA ASP A 219 -24.01 8.17 -5.97
C ASP A 219 -24.59 6.84 -5.45
N PHE A 220 -25.41 6.92 -4.40
CA PHE A 220 -26.19 5.81 -3.87
C PHE A 220 -27.65 5.99 -4.24
#